data_AF-A0A7V2LUJ3-F1
#
_entry.id   AF-A0A7V2LUJ3-F1
#
_cell.length_a   1.000
_cell.length_b   1.000
_cell.length_c   1.000
_cell.angle_alpha   90.00
_cell.angle_beta   90.00
_cell.angle_gamma   90.00
#
_symmetry.space_group_name_H-M   'P 1'
#
loop_
_entity.id
_entity.type
_entity.pdbx_description
1 polymer ?
#
loop_
_entity_poly.entity_id
_entity_poly.type
_entity_poly.pdbx_seq_one_letter_code
_entity_poly.pdbx_strand_id
1 'polypeptide(L)'
;MAEYRDTAQRTYMVEALPEGKGYRVRLGEREVLVEAAERLPGGALRVRLEGRWHTVALDTQNHTRWLTWEGHTYRFERQAPRARRGGSAGPG
;
A
#
# COMPACT_ATOMS: atom_id res chain seq x y z
N MET A 1 5.37 -5.04 -7.21
CA MET A 1 3.96 -5.41 -6.95
C MET A 1 3.83 -6.04 -5.57
N ALA A 2 2.86 -5.60 -4.77
CA ALA A 2 2.58 -6.10 -3.42
C ALA A 2 1.10 -6.47 -3.27
N GLU A 3 0.82 -7.51 -2.49
CA GLU A 3 -0.54 -7.96 -2.18
C GLU A 3 -0.95 -7.50 -0.78
N TYR A 4 -2.11 -6.84 -0.68
CA TYR A 4 -2.68 -6.36 0.56
C TYR A 4 -4.06 -6.95 0.81
N ARG A 5 -4.37 -7.20 2.08
CA ARG A 5 -5.72 -7.59 2.51
C ARG A 5 -6.30 -6.56 3.48
N ASP A 6 -7.56 -6.18 3.25
CA ASP A 6 -8.30 -5.29 4.15
C ASP A 6 -9.12 -6.05 5.21
N THR A 7 -9.78 -5.31 6.10
CA THR A 7 -10.64 -5.86 7.16
C THR A 7 -11.88 -6.59 6.64
N ALA A 8 -12.30 -6.32 5.41
CA ALA A 8 -13.37 -7.02 4.71
C ALA A 8 -12.89 -8.26 3.95
N GLN A 9 -11.64 -8.70 4.18
CA GLN A 9 -10.98 -9.83 3.51
C GLN A 9 -10.85 -9.66 1.99
N ARG A 10 -10.91 -8.43 1.47
CA ARG A 10 -10.66 -8.16 0.06
C ARG A 10 -9.16 -8.07 -0.18
N THR A 11 -8.72 -8.72 -1.25
CA THR A 11 -7.33 -8.72 -1.68
C THR A 11 -7.13 -7.69 -2.78
N TYR A 12 -6.07 -6.90 -2.65
CA TYR A 12 -5.68 -5.87 -3.60
C TYR A 12 -4.25 -6.09 -4.08
N MET A 13 -4.07 -6.09 -5.40
CA MET A 13 -2.76 -6.03 -6.02
C MET A 13 -2.40 -4.57 -6.23
N VAL A 14 -1.37 -4.11 -5.51
CA VAL A 14 -0.89 -2.74 -5.58
C VAL A 14 0.49 -2.73 -6.22
N GLU A 15 0.63 -1.97 -7.29
CA GLU A 15 1.92 -1.62 -7.86
C GLU A 15 2.12 -0.12 -7.73
N ALA A 16 3.24 0.29 -7.14
CA ALA A 16 3.63 1.69 -7.04
C ALA A 16 4.96 1.87 -7.77
N LEU A 17 4.96 2.64 -8.85
CA LEU A 17 6.13 2.95 -9.65
C LEU A 17 6.46 4.44 -9.46
N PRO A 18 7.73 4.82 -9.23
CA PRO A 18 8.11 6.23 -9.19
C PRO A 18 7.73 6.93 -10.50
N GLU A 19 7.10 8.09 -10.41
CA GLU A 19 6.77 8.93 -11.56
C GLU A 19 6.91 10.41 -11.18
N GLY A 20 7.84 11.12 -11.83
CA GLY A 20 8.11 12.53 -11.56
C GLY A 20 8.42 12.78 -10.08
N LYS A 21 7.59 13.59 -9.42
CA LYS A 21 7.72 13.93 -7.99
C LYS A 21 6.95 12.98 -7.06
N GLY A 22 6.38 11.91 -7.58
CA GLY A 22 5.52 11.01 -6.82
C GLY A 22 5.56 9.58 -7.32
N TYR A 23 4.40 8.94 -7.28
CA TYR A 23 4.20 7.54 -7.63
C TYR A 23 2.97 7.37 -8.50
N ARG A 24 3.10 6.57 -9.55
CA ARG A 24 1.98 5.95 -10.23
C ARG A 24 1.57 4.72 -9.46
N VAL A 25 0.34 4.71 -8.94
CA VAL A 25 -0.22 3.59 -8.19
C VAL A 25 -1.26 2.88 -9.05
N ARG A 26 -1.06 1.59 -9.29
CA ARG A 26 -2.02 0.72 -9.99
C ARG A 26 -2.69 -0.20 -8.98
N LEU A 27 -4.01 -0.25 -9.06
CA LEU A 27 -4.90 -1.09 -8.26
C LEU A 27 -5.83 -1.84 -9.20
N GLY A 28 -5.48 -3.07 -9.58
CA GLY A 28 -6.16 -3.79 -10.66
C GLY A 28 -6.03 -3.03 -11.99
N GLU A 29 -7.17 -2.75 -12.65
CA GLU A 29 -7.22 -1.98 -13.90
C GLU A 29 -7.19 -0.46 -13.70
N ARG A 30 -7.28 0.02 -12.45
CA ARG A 30 -7.26 1.44 -12.14
C ARG A 30 -5.84 1.93 -11.91
N GLU A 31 -5.54 3.09 -12.45
CA GLU A 31 -4.26 3.78 -12.27
C GLU A 31 -4.52 5.17 -11.72
N VAL A 32 -3.77 5.54 -10.68
CA VAL A 32 -3.88 6.84 -10.02
C VAL A 32 -2.49 7.41 -9.80
N LEU A 33 -2.33 8.70 -10.11
CA LEU A 33 -1.12 9.45 -9.81
C LEU A 33 -1.20 10.00 -8.39
N VAL A 34 -0.21 9.64 -7.58
CA VAL A 34 -0.02 10.14 -6.21
C VAL A 34 1.22 11.02 -6.19
N GLU A 35 1.05 12.33 -6.10
CA GLU A 35 2.19 13.24 -5.88
C GLU A 35 2.48 13.30 -4.38
N ALA A 36 3.64 12.80 -3.95
CA ALA A 36 4.02 12.95 -2.55
C ALA A 36 4.59 14.37 -2.37
N ALA A 37 3.95 15.18 -1.53
CA ALA A 37 4.54 16.46 -1.18
C ALA A 37 4.45 16.66 0.33
N GLU A 38 5.63 16.60 0.94
CA GLU A 38 5.89 16.92 2.34
C GLU A 38 5.50 15.83 3.34
N ARG A 39 6.51 15.47 4.16
CA ARG A 39 6.29 14.79 5.43
C ARG A 39 5.91 15.84 6.46
N LEU A 40 4.75 15.68 7.06
CA LEU A 40 4.28 16.54 8.13
C LEU A 40 4.87 16.11 9.48
N PRO A 41 4.89 17.02 10.48
CA PRO A 41 5.19 16.66 11.86
C PRO A 41 4.31 15.49 12.34
N GLY A 42 4.88 14.58 13.13
CA GLY A 42 4.16 13.39 13.61
C GLY A 42 4.08 12.23 12.60
N GLY A 43 4.81 12.30 11.49
CA GLY A 43 4.95 11.18 10.55
C GLY A 43 3.82 11.04 9.53
N ALA A 44 2.87 11.99 9.51
CA ALA A 44 1.87 12.06 8.46
C ALA A 44 2.48 12.50 7.13
N LEU A 45 1.83 12.12 6.03
CA LEU A 45 2.18 12.49 4.67
C LEU A 45 1.10 13.40 4.12
N ARG A 46 1.51 14.49 3.50
CA ARG A 46 0.62 15.26 2.63
C ARG A 46 0.82 14.76 1.20
N VAL A 47 -0.27 14.36 0.56
CA VAL A 47 -0.25 13.76 -0.77
C VAL A 47 -1.25 14.47 -1.66
N ARG A 48 -0.92 14.61 -2.94
CA ARG A 48 -1.85 15.08 -3.95
C ARG A 48 -2.40 13.89 -4.71
N LEU A 49 -3.72 13.75 -4.69
CA LEU A 49 -4.45 12.72 -5.41
C LEU A 49 -5.47 13.44 -6.30
N GLU A 50 -5.48 13.13 -7.60
CA GLU A 50 -6.44 13.74 -8.55
C GLU A 50 -6.50 15.28 -8.47
N GLY A 51 -5.34 15.91 -8.26
CA GLY A 51 -5.21 17.37 -8.14
C GLY A 51 -5.60 17.96 -6.78
N ARG A 52 -6.11 17.17 -5.84
CA ARG A 52 -6.53 17.59 -4.48
C ARG A 52 -5.52 17.15 -3.42
N TRP A 53 -5.32 17.97 -2.40
CA TRP A 53 -4.45 17.66 -1.26
C TRP A 53 -5.19 16.84 -0.22
N HIS A 54 -4.54 15.78 0.24
CA HIS A 54 -4.99 14.92 1.33
C HIS A 54 -3.89 14.78 2.37
N THR A 55 -4.30 14.61 3.62
CA THR A 55 -3.40 14.25 4.72
C THR A 55 -3.63 12.79 5.08
N VAL A 56 -2.54 12.04 5.13
CA VAL A 56 -2.57 10.61 5.35
C VAL A 56 -1.60 10.29 6.48
N ALA A 57 -2.11 9.75 7.59
CA ALA A 57 -1.26 9.22 8.65
C ALA A 57 -1.00 7.74 8.39
N LEU A 58 0.26 7.32 8.52
CA LEU A 58 0.66 5.95 8.25
C LEU A 58 1.43 5.41 9.45
N ASP A 59 0.86 4.40 10.11
CA ASP A 59 1.53 3.67 11.18
C ASP A 59 1.88 2.25 10.72
N THR A 60 3.01 1.76 11.20
CA THR A 60 3.60 0.50 10.81
C THR A 60 4.05 -0.24 12.06
N GLN A 61 3.39 -1.36 12.36
CA GLN A 61 3.81 -2.28 13.42
C GLN A 61 3.88 -3.69 12.81
N ASN A 62 5.09 -4.25 12.78
CA ASN A 62 5.37 -5.55 12.16
C ASN A 62 4.89 -5.63 10.69
N HIS A 63 4.01 -6.58 10.38
CA HIS A 63 3.41 -6.81 9.06
C HIS A 63 2.08 -6.08 8.85
N THR A 64 1.61 -5.37 9.88
CA THR A 64 0.38 -4.60 9.83
C THR A 64 0.69 -3.14 9.53
N ARG A 65 -0.18 -2.51 8.74
CA ARG A 65 -0.14 -1.10 8.40
C ARG A 65 -1.49 -0.50 8.73
N TRP A 66 -1.48 0.67 9.36
CA TRP A 66 -2.68 1.47 9.57
C TRP A 66 -2.57 2.74 8.74
N LEU A 67 -3.61 3.02 8.00
CA LEU A 67 -3.76 4.22 7.19
C LEU A 67 -4.92 5.02 7.76
N THR A 68 -4.70 6.24 8.21
CA THR A 68 -5.79 7.14 8.55
C THR A 68 -5.93 8.20 7.46
N TRP A 69 -7.13 8.28 6.88
CA TRP A 69 -7.47 9.21 5.81
C TRP A 69 -8.91 9.73 6.02
N GLU A 70 -9.10 11.05 5.97
CA GLU A 70 -10.39 11.73 6.17
C GLU A 70 -11.14 11.27 7.45
N GLY A 71 -10.42 11.04 8.55
CA GLY A 71 -11.00 10.58 9.82
C GLY A 71 -11.32 9.08 9.89
N HIS A 72 -11.07 8.33 8.81
CA HIS A 72 -11.25 6.89 8.77
C HIS A 72 -9.91 6.17 8.88
N THR A 73 -9.85 5.12 9.71
CA THR A 73 -8.65 4.29 9.87
C THR A 73 -8.85 2.92 9.24
N TYR A 74 -7.98 2.59 8.30
CA TYR A 74 -7.95 1.33 7.57
C TYR A 74 -6.77 0.50 8.04
N ARG A 75 -7.01 -0.77 8.33
CA ARG A 75 -5.95 -1.75 8.65
C ARG A 75 -5.66 -2.59 7.42
N PHE A 76 -4.39 -2.69 7.08
CA PHE A 76 -3.87 -3.53 6.01
C PHE A 76 -2.85 -4.51 6.57
N GLU A 77 -2.94 -5.74 6.10
CA GLU A 77 -1.91 -6.75 6.34
C GLU A 77 -1.18 -7.00 5.04
N ARG A 78 0.13 -6.76 5.05
CA ARG A 78 0.97 -7.15 3.91
C ARG A 78 1.06 -8.66 3.91
N GLN A 79 0.53 -9.30 2.87
CA GLN A 79 0.77 -10.72 2.72
C GLN A 79 2.25 -10.95 2.44
N ALA A 80 2.87 -11.84 3.21
CA ALA A 80 4.19 -12.35 2.87
C ALA A 80 4.11 -12.98 1.47
N PRO A 81 5.11 -12.76 0.59
CA PRO A 81 5.14 -13.46 -0.68
C PRO A 81 5.04 -14.96 -0.37
N ARG A 82 4.04 -15.63 -0.95
CA ARG A 82 3.82 -17.06 -0.77
C ARG A 82 5.12 -17.75 -1.15
N ALA A 83 5.89 -18.20 -0.15
CA ALA A 83 7.08 -18.99 -0.41
C ALA A 83 6.62 -20.16 -1.28
N ARG A 84 7.14 -20.25 -2.50
CA ARG A 84 7.05 -21.49 -3.29
C ARG A 84 7.74 -22.53 -2.41
N ARG A 85 6.95 -23.29 -1.62
CA ARG A 85 7.49 -24.46 -0.91
C ARG A 85 8.17 -25.28 -1.99
N GLY A 86 9.48 -25.46 -1.82
CA GLY A 86 10.29 -26.26 -2.72
C GLY A 86 9.58 -27.57 -2.98
N GLY A 87 9.43 -27.90 -4.25
CA GLY A 87 9.17 -29.27 -4.67
C GLY A 87 10.39 -30.10 -4.28
N SER A 88 10.38 -30.58 -3.05
CA SER A 88 11.28 -31.64 -2.58
C SER A 88 10.39 -32.73 -2.02
N ALA A 89 9.88 -33.56 -2.93
CA ALA A 89 9.51 -34.93 -2.63
C ALA A 89 10.27 -35.78 -3.66
N GLY A 90 11.42 -36.34 -3.26
CA GLY A 90 12.06 -37.45 -3.98
C GLY A 90 11.45 -38.79 -3.51
N PRO A 91 12.20 -39.90 -3.61
CA PRO A 91 12.86 -40.50 -4.76
C PRO A 91 11.97 -41.61 -5.37
N GLY A 92 12.16 -41.92 -6.66
CA GLY A 92 11.54 -43.05 -7.35
C GLY A 92 12.35 -43.42 -8.58
#